data_AF-A0A382AZN8-F1
#
_entry.id   AF-A0A382AZN8-F1
#
_cell.length_a   1.000
_cell.length_b   1.000
_cell.length_c   1.000
_cell.angle_alpha   90.00
_cell.angle_beta   90.00
_cell.angle_gamma   90.00
#
_symmetry.space_group_name_H-M   'P 1'
#
loop_
_entity.id
_entity.type
_entity.pdbx_description
1 polymer ?
#
loop_
_entity_poly.entity_id
_entity_poly.type
_entity_poly.pdbx_seq_one_letter_code
_entity_poly.pdbx_strand_id
1 'polypeptide(L)'
;MNSIIHLVRKDIKSYFDQPTGFILLVIFVVSTCYFFFRNALSIGEASLIPLFQIMPWFLSILVSATTMRLLAEEQRDGTLELLLTHPIVGWHIVISKFLAGLIFSSIGVFLTIGLPISLLTAGNLDIGAIIAQYIGAVLLTGSFVSIGIFTSSLTKNQIIAFIIGLSIILLLMIFGMPIITLAIPTFAANLLSELSPLTHFTGMVRGVLQLKDIIYFAAIISTFLTATYLSLKSKTISHKSTPYRNLQITVLCLVLISVSIGWFGRHIGGRIDLTASQLYTLSNATEQIVSELDDIVTITLFQSKQPPVQIAPITREINHMLNDIAAKSKGKVRIIRSYPDETPEDKIDAENHYIAPKQFQIETQGELKVTNGYLGLYMTYANKKEAITYIESLDGIEYRLMANLYRMTQKSPKAISFLTGHQEKERDADMQSFRDILERHHRVETTDQAGSGQYLDLSLTDVLVIAGPQIEIPSPEQDTISEFLSAGGKALILVDPIQIRQQSLEVIGENPTLEQYLREYGIKINYDIVYDPTSNAKVQFASRDGAPVALQYPFWIRANTDNTKISGGVETVVLPWSSSLELISPSEKIYLPEFTSLIITTKNSVSGTIYSDLFPQQNFDNSI
;
A
#
# COMPACT_ATOMS: atom_id res chain seq x y z
N MET A 1 25.65 6.77 -32.30
CA MET A 1 25.63 6.15 -30.94
C MET A 1 27.01 6.18 -30.27
N ASN A 2 28.10 5.74 -30.93
CA ASN A 2 29.44 5.71 -30.33
C ASN A 2 29.90 7.07 -29.76
N SER A 3 29.65 8.18 -30.46
CA SER A 3 30.04 9.52 -30.00
C SER A 3 29.38 9.94 -28.67
N ILE A 4 28.11 9.56 -28.43
CA ILE A 4 27.40 9.86 -27.17
C ILE A 4 28.06 9.09 -26.02
N ILE A 5 28.31 7.80 -26.23
CA ILE A 5 28.90 6.93 -25.19
C ILE A 5 30.30 7.42 -24.81
N HIS A 6 31.11 7.83 -25.79
CA HIS A 6 32.44 8.40 -25.51
C HIS A 6 32.37 9.70 -24.70
N LEU A 7 31.45 10.61 -25.05
CA LEU A 7 31.23 11.85 -24.31
C LEU A 7 30.73 11.59 -22.88
N VAL A 8 29.75 10.70 -22.72
CA VAL A 8 29.24 10.28 -21.40
C VAL A 8 30.37 9.71 -20.55
N ARG A 9 31.18 8.80 -21.09
CA ARG A 9 32.31 8.21 -20.36
C ARG A 9 33.35 9.25 -19.95
N LYS A 10 33.66 10.22 -20.82
CA LYS A 10 34.56 11.35 -20.51
C LYS A 10 34.01 12.16 -19.32
N ASP A 11 32.74 12.56 -19.39
CA ASP A 11 32.13 13.41 -18.35
C ASP A 11 31.94 12.67 -17.02
N ILE A 12 31.56 11.39 -17.04
CA ILE A 12 31.52 10.54 -15.84
C ILE A 12 32.90 10.43 -15.22
N LYS A 13 33.94 10.16 -16.02
CA LYS A 13 35.31 10.08 -15.52
C LYS A 13 35.74 11.39 -14.84
N SER A 14 35.37 12.54 -15.43
CA SER A 14 35.62 13.86 -14.84
C SER A 14 34.97 14.07 -13.45
N TYR A 15 33.88 13.36 -13.11
CA TYR A 15 33.31 13.38 -11.75
C TYR A 15 34.15 12.64 -10.72
N PHE A 16 34.80 11.55 -11.12
CA PHE A 16 35.60 10.72 -10.23
C PHE A 16 37.09 11.09 -10.23
N ASP A 17 37.58 11.82 -11.24
CA ASP A 17 38.95 12.32 -11.29
C ASP A 17 39.20 13.47 -10.27
N GLN A 18 38.14 14.11 -9.75
CA GLN A 18 38.23 15.18 -8.76
C GLN A 18 37.61 14.76 -7.41
N PRO A 19 38.22 15.10 -6.25
CA PRO A 19 37.67 14.77 -4.93
C PRO A 19 36.27 15.33 -4.66
N THR A 20 35.91 16.41 -5.35
CA THR A 20 34.64 17.12 -5.20
C THR A 20 33.43 16.22 -5.44
N GLY A 21 33.50 15.31 -6.42
CA GLY A 21 32.42 14.36 -6.70
C GLY A 21 32.14 13.44 -5.51
N PHE A 22 33.19 12.85 -4.93
CA PHE A 22 33.05 11.98 -3.75
C PHE A 22 32.53 12.73 -2.53
N ILE A 23 33.03 13.95 -2.29
CA ILE A 23 32.59 14.79 -1.17
C ILE A 23 31.09 15.07 -1.27
N LEU A 24 30.59 15.42 -2.46
CA LEU A 24 29.17 15.68 -2.68
C LEU A 24 28.30 14.43 -2.42
N LEU A 25 28.73 13.26 -2.89
CA LEU A 25 28.03 11.99 -2.64
C LEU A 25 27.99 11.64 -1.16
N VAL A 26 29.13 11.77 -0.45
CA VAL A 26 29.22 11.49 0.98
C VAL A 26 28.32 12.43 1.78
N ILE A 27 28.36 13.74 1.50
CA ILE A 27 27.49 14.72 2.18
C ILE A 27 26.02 14.40 1.94
N PHE A 28 25.63 14.07 0.69
CA PHE A 28 24.26 13.69 0.37
C PHE A 28 23.80 12.45 1.13
N VAL A 29 24.57 11.36 1.09
CA VAL A 29 24.21 10.09 1.75
C VAL A 29 24.18 10.26 3.27
N VAL A 30 25.20 10.89 3.87
CA VAL A 30 25.24 11.09 5.33
C VAL A 30 24.07 11.96 5.80
N SER A 31 23.77 13.04 5.08
CA SER A 31 22.66 13.94 5.45
C SER A 31 21.31 13.24 5.31
N THR A 32 21.06 12.54 4.20
CA THR A 32 19.81 11.80 3.99
C THR A 32 19.63 10.69 5.02
N CYS A 33 20.67 9.92 5.32
CA CYS A 33 20.63 8.89 6.36
C CYS A 33 20.37 9.47 7.76
N TYR A 34 21.06 10.55 8.14
CA TYR A 34 20.87 11.19 9.45
C TYR A 34 19.41 11.65 9.64
N PHE A 35 18.87 12.36 8.64
CA PHE A 35 17.50 12.83 8.72
C PHE A 35 16.48 11.69 8.63
N PHE A 36 16.76 10.63 7.86
CA PHE A 36 15.91 9.44 7.83
C PHE A 36 15.79 8.82 9.22
N PHE A 37 16.90 8.47 9.88
CA PHE A 37 16.86 7.85 11.20
C PHE A 37 16.22 8.75 12.25
N ARG A 38 16.48 10.07 12.20
CA ARG A 38 15.84 11.04 13.10
C ARG A 38 14.31 11.01 13.01
N ASN A 39 13.76 10.85 11.82
CA ASN A 39 12.30 10.82 11.62
C ASN A 39 11.73 9.41 11.83
N ALA A 40 12.37 8.37 11.30
CA ALA A 40 11.89 6.98 11.36
C ALA A 40 11.77 6.47 12.81
N LEU A 41 12.75 6.78 13.67
CA LEU A 41 12.70 6.40 15.09
C LEU A 41 11.55 7.05 15.86
N SER A 42 11.01 8.17 15.39
CA SER A 42 9.87 8.85 16.02
C SER A 42 8.52 8.25 15.62
N ILE A 43 8.45 7.59 14.46
CA ILE A 43 7.21 7.02 13.91
C ILE A 43 6.99 5.59 14.43
N GLY A 44 8.06 4.82 14.64
CA GLY A 44 7.98 3.45 15.15
C GLY A 44 7.53 2.41 14.10
N GLU A 45 7.46 2.79 12.82
CA GLU A 45 7.11 1.90 11.70
C GLU A 45 8.31 1.67 10.77
N ALA A 46 8.47 0.44 10.29
CA ALA A 46 9.48 0.09 9.30
C ALA A 46 9.02 0.57 7.90
N SER A 47 9.29 1.84 7.56
CA SER A 47 8.92 2.44 6.28
C SER A 47 9.99 3.38 5.72
N LEU A 48 10.16 3.38 4.39
CA LEU A 48 11.05 4.32 3.68
C LEU A 48 10.40 5.63 3.28
N ILE A 49 9.10 5.82 3.52
CA ILE A 49 8.39 7.06 3.21
C ILE A 49 9.13 8.30 3.76
N PRO A 50 9.63 8.33 5.02
CA PRO A 50 10.35 9.48 5.56
C PRO A 50 11.63 9.83 4.78
N LEU A 51 12.35 8.83 4.25
CA LEU A 51 13.55 9.04 3.43
C LEU A 51 13.18 9.79 2.16
N PHE A 52 12.19 9.28 1.43
CA PHE A 52 11.81 9.86 0.15
C PHE A 52 11.05 11.17 0.31
N GLN A 53 10.40 11.45 1.44
CA GLN A 53 9.85 12.79 1.69
C GLN A 53 10.92 13.88 1.80
N ILE A 54 12.07 13.57 2.40
CA ILE A 54 13.15 14.56 2.57
C ILE A 54 14.16 14.55 1.42
N MET A 55 14.29 13.43 0.70
CA MET A 55 15.25 13.26 -0.40
C MET A 55 15.21 14.40 -1.44
N PRO A 56 14.06 14.93 -1.91
CA PRO A 56 14.01 16.01 -2.89
C PRO A 56 14.84 17.25 -2.53
N TRP A 57 14.90 17.61 -1.25
CA TRP A 57 15.63 18.79 -0.76
C TRP A 57 17.14 18.59 -0.80
N PHE A 58 17.61 17.40 -0.43
CA PHE A 58 19.03 17.07 -0.54
C PHE A 58 19.43 16.85 -1.99
N LEU A 59 18.53 16.27 -2.79
CA LEU A 59 18.72 16.05 -4.21
C LEU A 59 18.82 17.37 -4.98
N SER A 60 18.04 18.39 -4.62
CA SER A 60 18.13 19.71 -5.28
C SER A 60 19.51 20.34 -5.10
N ILE A 61 20.12 20.18 -3.92
CA ILE A 61 21.47 20.67 -3.63
C ILE A 61 22.52 19.83 -4.40
N LEU A 62 22.46 18.50 -4.27
CA LEU A 62 23.39 17.59 -4.95
C LEU A 62 23.37 17.80 -6.47
N VAL A 63 22.19 17.80 -7.07
CA VAL A 63 22.04 17.93 -8.52
C VAL A 63 22.52 19.29 -9.00
N SER A 64 22.13 20.39 -8.34
CA SER A 64 22.61 21.72 -8.72
C SER A 64 24.13 21.82 -8.65
N ALA A 65 24.76 21.24 -7.62
CA ALA A 65 26.21 21.26 -7.44
C ALA A 65 26.94 20.38 -8.47
N THR A 66 26.33 19.27 -8.88
CA THR A 66 26.95 18.34 -9.85
C THR A 66 26.80 18.83 -11.28
N THR A 67 25.69 19.49 -11.64
CA THR A 67 25.47 19.99 -12.99
C THR A 67 26.13 21.34 -13.29
N MET A 68 26.43 22.15 -12.26
CA MET A 68 26.92 23.52 -12.44
C MET A 68 28.14 23.62 -13.37
N ARG A 69 29.02 22.61 -13.36
CA ARG A 69 30.27 22.60 -14.11
C ARG A 69 30.16 22.04 -15.53
N LEU A 70 29.12 21.25 -15.83
CA LEU A 70 29.02 20.46 -17.07
C LEU A 70 29.22 21.28 -18.36
N LEU A 71 28.69 22.51 -18.39
CA LEU A 71 28.84 23.44 -19.51
C LEU A 71 29.53 24.75 -19.10
N ALA A 72 29.37 25.23 -17.87
CA ALA A 72 29.98 26.48 -17.43
C ALA A 72 31.51 26.42 -17.40
N GLU A 73 32.09 25.26 -17.04
CA GLU A 73 33.54 25.06 -17.04
C GLU A 73 34.11 25.06 -18.46
N GLU A 74 33.48 24.31 -19.37
CA GLU A 74 33.90 24.29 -20.78
C GLU A 74 33.77 25.68 -21.45
N GLN A 75 32.82 26.49 -21.01
CA GLN A 75 32.69 27.88 -21.45
C GLN A 75 33.73 28.83 -20.87
N ARG A 76 34.11 28.62 -19.61
CA ARG A 76 35.14 29.40 -18.93
C ARG A 76 36.50 29.14 -19.55
N ASP A 77 36.78 27.88 -19.87
CA ASP A 77 38.05 27.41 -20.40
C ASP A 77 38.16 27.58 -21.92
N GLY A 78 37.08 28.00 -22.59
CA GLY A 78 37.02 28.16 -24.06
C GLY A 78 36.95 26.84 -24.84
N THR A 79 36.96 25.70 -24.16
CA THR A 79 36.92 24.37 -24.79
C THR A 79 35.56 24.06 -25.43
N LEU A 80 34.49 24.78 -25.04
CA LEU A 80 33.18 24.65 -25.68
C LEU A 80 33.23 25.02 -27.18
N GLU A 81 34.02 26.01 -27.58
CA GLU A 81 34.13 26.43 -28.98
C GLU A 81 34.80 25.36 -29.85
N LEU A 82 35.83 24.69 -29.30
CA LEU A 82 36.47 23.53 -29.92
C LEU A 82 35.48 22.36 -30.09
N LEU A 83 34.63 22.14 -29.09
CA LEU A 83 33.66 21.05 -29.10
C LEU A 83 32.51 21.31 -30.09
N LEU A 84 32.10 22.57 -30.26
CA LEU A 84 31.06 22.98 -31.22
C LEU A 84 31.54 23.03 -32.68
N THR A 85 32.85 23.12 -32.91
CA THR A 85 33.46 23.11 -34.25
C THR A 85 33.76 21.70 -34.77
N HIS A 86 33.80 20.70 -33.89
CA HIS A 86 33.89 19.30 -34.30
C HIS A 86 32.62 18.87 -35.06
N PRO A 87 32.72 17.88 -35.97
CA PRO A 87 31.57 17.36 -36.75
C PRO A 87 30.67 16.47 -35.89
N ILE A 88 30.26 16.95 -34.71
CA ILE A 88 29.38 16.28 -33.75
C ILE A 88 28.04 17.03 -33.74
N VAL A 89 26.95 16.28 -33.85
CA VAL A 89 25.61 16.86 -33.81
C VAL A 89 25.36 17.48 -32.42
N GLY A 90 24.96 18.76 -32.36
CA GLY A 90 24.80 19.49 -31.10
C GLY A 90 23.88 18.84 -30.06
N TRP A 91 22.84 18.13 -30.51
CA TRP A 91 21.97 17.35 -29.63
C TRP A 91 22.68 16.20 -28.92
N HIS A 92 23.70 15.60 -29.54
CA HIS A 92 24.48 14.53 -28.91
C HIS A 92 25.26 15.04 -27.69
N ILE A 93 25.71 16.31 -27.73
CA ILE A 93 26.41 16.97 -26.63
C ILE A 93 25.46 17.20 -25.45
N VAL A 94 24.27 17.74 -25.72
CA VAL A 94 23.28 17.99 -24.67
C VAL A 94 22.84 16.68 -24.00
N ILE A 95 22.54 15.64 -24.80
CA ILE A 95 22.13 14.33 -24.29
C ILE A 95 23.26 13.65 -23.51
N SER A 96 24.52 13.76 -23.96
CA SER A 96 25.64 13.15 -23.23
C SER A 96 25.85 13.81 -21.86
N LYS A 97 25.75 15.14 -21.79
CA LYS A 97 25.87 15.89 -20.53
C LYS A 97 24.71 15.54 -19.58
N PHE A 98 23.50 15.42 -20.11
CA PHE A 98 22.33 14.97 -19.36
C PHE A 98 22.51 13.57 -18.78
N LEU A 99 22.90 12.60 -19.60
CA LEU A 99 23.12 11.22 -19.15
C LEU A 99 24.26 11.14 -18.13
N ALA A 100 25.36 11.88 -18.31
CA ALA A 100 26.46 11.89 -17.36
C ALA A 100 26.02 12.44 -15.99
N GLY A 101 25.30 13.57 -15.96
CA GLY A 101 24.73 14.14 -14.74
C GLY A 101 23.70 13.23 -14.09
N LEU A 102 22.79 12.65 -14.88
CA LEU A 102 21.76 11.73 -14.39
C LEU A 102 22.37 10.47 -13.76
N ILE A 103 23.35 9.84 -14.43
CA ILE A 103 24.02 8.65 -13.91
C ILE A 103 24.75 8.99 -12.60
N PHE A 104 25.52 10.10 -12.58
CA PHE A 104 26.27 10.49 -11.38
C PHE A 104 25.36 10.77 -10.18
N SER A 105 24.31 11.57 -10.37
CA SER A 105 23.35 11.88 -9.29
C SER A 105 22.53 10.65 -8.87
N SER A 106 22.19 9.75 -9.82
CA SER A 106 21.49 8.51 -9.51
C SER A 106 22.35 7.55 -8.68
N ILE A 107 23.68 7.52 -8.87
CA ILE A 107 24.58 6.77 -7.97
C ILE A 107 24.39 7.23 -6.52
N GLY A 108 24.26 8.53 -6.27
CA GLY A 108 23.95 9.07 -4.95
C GLY A 108 22.64 8.51 -4.38
N VAL A 109 21.59 8.47 -5.19
CA VAL A 109 20.29 7.87 -4.80
C VAL A 109 20.46 6.37 -4.49
N PHE A 110 21.15 5.61 -5.34
CA PHE A 110 21.36 4.17 -5.13
C PHE A 110 22.28 3.83 -3.95
N LEU A 111 23.20 4.72 -3.57
CA LEU A 111 23.99 4.53 -2.35
C LEU A 111 23.13 4.53 -1.07
N THR A 112 21.88 5.01 -1.14
CA THR A 112 20.93 4.91 -0.02
C THR A 112 20.29 3.53 0.14
N ILE A 113 20.52 2.58 -0.80
CA ILE A 113 19.92 1.22 -0.77
C ILE A 113 20.33 0.39 0.44
N GLY A 114 21.40 0.78 1.15
CA GLY A 114 21.73 0.18 2.44
C GLY A 114 20.62 0.34 3.49
N LEU A 115 19.79 1.39 3.39
CA LEU A 115 18.66 1.63 4.30
C LEU A 115 17.54 0.59 4.16
N PRO A 116 16.96 0.31 2.97
CA PRO A 116 16.00 -0.78 2.80
C PRO A 116 16.56 -2.12 3.25
N ILE A 117 17.81 -2.44 2.89
CA ILE A 117 18.44 -3.70 3.28
C ILE A 117 18.51 -3.84 4.81
N SER A 118 18.86 -2.76 5.51
CA SER A 118 18.89 -2.74 6.97
C SER A 118 17.50 -2.84 7.62
N LEU A 119 16.43 -2.43 6.93
CA LEU A 119 15.08 -2.47 7.46
C LEU A 119 14.39 -3.81 7.21
N LEU A 120 14.81 -4.57 6.19
CA LEU A 120 14.27 -5.91 5.92
C LEU A 120 14.53 -6.89 7.06
N THR A 121 15.54 -6.65 7.89
CA THR A 121 15.80 -7.45 9.11
C THR A 121 14.89 -7.08 10.27
N ALA A 122 14.28 -5.88 10.24
CA ALA A 122 13.49 -5.32 11.33
C ALA A 122 11.97 -5.38 11.07
N GLY A 123 11.52 -5.56 9.83
CA GLY A 123 10.10 -5.63 9.49
C GLY A 123 9.85 -6.09 8.05
N ASN A 124 8.58 -6.35 7.74
CA ASN A 124 8.14 -6.74 6.40
C ASN A 124 7.95 -5.48 5.54
N LEU A 125 8.95 -5.16 4.70
CA LEU A 125 8.87 -4.00 3.82
C LEU A 125 8.13 -4.33 2.53
N ASP A 126 7.32 -3.37 2.06
CA ASP A 126 6.72 -3.43 0.73
C ASP A 126 7.77 -3.15 -0.35
N ILE A 127 8.33 -4.22 -0.93
CA ILE A 127 9.36 -4.14 -1.97
C ILE A 127 8.87 -3.36 -3.19
N GLY A 128 7.60 -3.52 -3.57
CA GLY A 128 7.08 -2.84 -4.74
C GLY A 128 6.89 -1.34 -4.51
N ALA A 129 6.51 -0.94 -3.30
CA ALA A 129 6.54 0.47 -2.90
C ALA A 129 7.96 1.06 -2.96
N ILE A 130 8.97 0.31 -2.51
CA ILE A 130 10.38 0.71 -2.57
C ILE A 130 10.83 0.91 -4.02
N ILE A 131 10.48 0.00 -4.93
CA ILE A 131 10.81 0.13 -6.35
C ILE A 131 10.18 1.41 -6.94
N ALA A 132 8.91 1.68 -6.65
CA ALA A 132 8.24 2.90 -7.11
C ALA A 132 8.94 4.18 -6.60
N GLN A 133 9.36 4.18 -5.33
CA GLN A 133 10.07 5.29 -4.69
C GLN A 133 11.41 5.58 -5.40
N TYR A 134 12.21 4.53 -5.67
CA TYR A 134 13.48 4.69 -6.39
C TYR A 134 13.29 5.11 -7.85
N ILE A 135 12.30 4.57 -8.56
CA ILE A 135 11.94 5.01 -9.92
C ILE A 135 11.58 6.51 -9.89
N GLY A 136 10.74 6.92 -8.95
CA GLY A 136 10.37 8.32 -8.79
C GLY A 136 11.55 9.23 -8.47
N ALA A 137 12.48 8.77 -7.62
CA ALA A 137 13.67 9.54 -7.28
C ALA A 137 14.59 9.73 -8.51
N VAL A 138 14.71 8.74 -9.38
CA VAL A 138 15.47 8.86 -10.64
C VAL A 138 14.77 9.81 -11.63
N LEU A 139 13.44 9.75 -11.76
CA LEU A 139 12.68 10.69 -12.60
C LEU A 139 12.82 12.14 -12.10
N LEU A 140 12.71 12.33 -10.77
CA LEU A 140 12.94 13.62 -10.12
C LEU A 140 14.36 14.12 -10.38
N THR A 141 15.36 13.24 -10.23
CA THR A 141 16.77 13.54 -10.53
C THR A 141 16.93 13.99 -11.98
N GLY A 142 16.30 13.31 -12.94
CA GLY A 142 16.31 13.70 -14.35
C GLY A 142 15.76 15.12 -14.56
N SER A 143 14.64 15.46 -13.93
CA SER A 143 14.09 16.82 -14.02
C SER A 143 15.06 17.87 -13.48
N PHE A 144 15.68 17.64 -12.32
CA PHE A 144 16.63 18.56 -11.73
C PHE A 144 17.92 18.67 -12.56
N VAL A 145 18.40 17.57 -13.12
CA VAL A 145 19.61 17.56 -13.97
C VAL A 145 19.36 18.36 -15.24
N SER A 146 18.17 18.23 -15.84
CA SER A 146 17.81 19.01 -17.03
C SER A 146 17.82 20.52 -16.75
N ILE A 147 17.27 20.95 -15.60
CA ILE A 147 17.29 22.35 -15.15
C ILE A 147 18.72 22.82 -14.89
N GLY A 148 19.51 22.02 -14.18
CA GLY A 148 20.88 22.36 -13.82
C GLY A 148 21.84 22.47 -15.00
N ILE A 149 21.65 21.65 -16.05
CA ILE A 149 22.41 21.78 -17.31
C ILE A 149 21.99 23.03 -18.07
N PHE A 150 20.69 23.33 -18.10
CA PHE A 150 20.20 24.56 -18.69
C PHE A 150 20.83 25.79 -18.03
N THR A 151 20.84 25.87 -16.70
CA THR A 151 21.45 27.01 -16.01
C THR A 151 22.97 27.07 -16.19
N SER A 152 23.66 25.92 -16.22
CA SER A 152 25.09 25.83 -16.56
C SER A 152 25.39 26.33 -17.97
N SER A 153 24.44 26.24 -18.91
CA SER A 153 24.63 26.76 -20.28
C SER A 153 24.60 28.29 -20.36
N LEU A 154 23.94 28.96 -19.42
CA LEU A 154 23.67 30.41 -19.45
C LEU A 154 24.84 31.27 -18.95
N THR A 155 25.80 30.69 -18.23
CA THR A 155 26.89 31.44 -17.58
C THR A 155 28.23 30.73 -17.70
N LYS A 156 29.31 31.52 -17.68
CA LYS A 156 30.69 31.03 -17.61
C LYS A 156 31.16 30.76 -16.18
N ASN A 157 30.37 31.14 -15.17
CA ASN A 157 30.74 30.99 -13.77
C ASN A 157 29.95 29.85 -13.12
N GLN A 158 30.66 28.81 -12.65
CA GLN A 158 30.09 27.64 -11.98
C GLN A 158 29.24 28.03 -10.75
N ILE A 159 29.67 29.00 -9.95
CA ILE A 159 28.95 29.41 -8.73
C ILE A 159 27.62 30.06 -9.12
N ILE A 160 27.61 30.89 -10.16
CA ILE A 160 26.37 31.52 -10.66
C ILE A 160 25.43 30.45 -11.23
N ALA A 161 25.97 29.47 -11.98
CA ALA A 161 25.17 28.36 -12.51
C ALA A 161 24.51 27.54 -11.40
N PHE A 162 25.24 27.27 -10.32
CA PHE A 162 24.74 26.59 -9.12
C PHE A 162 23.61 27.36 -8.47
N ILE A 163 23.82 28.65 -8.16
CA ILE A 163 22.82 29.47 -7.45
C ILE A 163 21.53 29.54 -8.27
N ILE A 164 21.62 29.85 -9.58
CA ILE A 164 20.42 29.95 -10.43
C ILE A 164 19.71 28.59 -10.55
N GLY A 165 20.47 27.50 -10.73
CA GLY A 165 19.91 26.14 -10.81
C GLY A 165 19.16 25.77 -9.53
N LEU A 166 19.80 25.97 -8.38
CA LEU A 166 19.20 25.70 -7.08
C LEU A 166 17.97 26.57 -6.83
N SER A 167 18.03 27.86 -7.15
CA SER A 167 16.89 28.77 -6.99
C SER A 167 15.68 28.35 -7.83
N ILE A 168 15.88 27.96 -9.10
CA ILE A 168 14.77 27.50 -9.96
C ILE A 168 14.17 26.21 -9.41
N ILE A 169 15.00 25.23 -9.03
CA ILE A 169 14.53 23.96 -8.48
C ILE A 169 13.75 24.18 -7.18
N LEU A 170 14.30 24.95 -6.23
CA LEU A 170 13.64 25.22 -4.96
C LEU A 170 12.32 25.99 -5.14
N LEU A 171 12.28 26.96 -6.06
CA LEU A 171 11.07 27.72 -6.36
C LEU A 171 9.96 26.81 -6.90
N LEU A 172 10.28 25.90 -7.84
CA LEU A 172 9.33 24.91 -8.35
C LEU A 172 8.86 23.95 -7.25
N MET A 173 9.74 23.53 -6.35
CA MET A 173 9.36 22.68 -5.21
C MET A 173 8.42 23.42 -4.24
N ILE A 174 8.71 24.67 -3.92
CA ILE A 174 7.93 25.48 -2.97
C ILE A 174 6.50 25.74 -3.48
N PHE A 175 6.27 25.82 -4.79
CA PHE A 175 4.93 26.00 -5.36
C PHE A 175 3.92 24.90 -5.01
N GLY A 176 4.39 23.68 -4.73
CA GLY A 176 3.55 22.55 -4.33
C GLY A 176 3.25 22.49 -2.84
N MET A 177 3.86 23.38 -2.03
CA MET A 177 3.74 23.30 -0.58
C MET A 177 2.43 23.90 -0.07
N PRO A 178 1.79 23.25 0.93
CA PRO A 178 0.56 23.76 1.56
C PRO A 178 0.66 25.22 2.00
N ILE A 179 1.84 25.63 2.51
CA ILE A 179 2.08 27.00 3.00
C ILE A 179 1.91 28.05 1.90
N ILE A 180 2.20 27.71 0.65
CA ILE A 180 2.03 28.61 -0.51
C ILE A 180 0.63 28.47 -1.07
N THR A 181 0.15 27.25 -1.26
CA THR A 181 -1.16 27.00 -1.88
C THR A 181 -2.33 27.52 -1.03
N LEU A 182 -2.18 27.57 0.29
CA LEU A 182 -3.19 28.14 1.21
C LEU A 182 -3.16 29.66 1.25
N ALA A 183 -2.05 30.30 0.85
CA ALA A 183 -1.88 31.75 0.90
C ALA A 183 -2.43 32.48 -0.34
N ILE A 184 -2.86 31.75 -1.38
CA ILE A 184 -3.26 32.31 -2.68
C ILE A 184 -4.63 31.78 -3.12
N PRO A 185 -5.32 32.47 -4.05
CA PRO A 185 -6.62 32.01 -4.55
C PRO A 185 -6.57 30.59 -5.13
N THR A 186 -7.64 29.82 -4.92
CA THR A 186 -7.71 28.38 -5.24
C THR A 186 -7.36 28.05 -6.69
N PHE A 187 -7.72 28.91 -7.64
CA PHE A 187 -7.34 28.74 -9.05
C PHE A 187 -5.82 28.78 -9.25
N ALA A 188 -5.15 29.79 -8.69
CA ALA A 188 -3.70 29.93 -8.76
C ALA A 188 -2.99 28.83 -7.96
N ALA A 189 -3.53 28.45 -6.80
CA ALA A 189 -3.03 27.36 -5.97
C ALA A 189 -3.01 26.02 -6.73
N ASN A 190 -4.09 25.69 -7.43
CA ASN A 190 -4.15 24.49 -8.26
C ASN A 190 -3.09 24.51 -9.37
N LEU A 191 -2.93 25.63 -10.07
CA LEU A 191 -1.95 25.74 -11.15
C LEU A 191 -0.51 25.61 -10.65
N LEU A 192 -0.17 26.30 -9.55
CA LEU A 192 1.16 26.26 -8.96
C LEU A 192 1.49 24.88 -8.36
N SER A 193 0.49 24.22 -7.75
CA SER A 193 0.66 22.88 -7.20
C SER A 193 0.99 21.86 -8.29
N GLU A 194 0.30 21.89 -9.43
CA GLU A 194 0.54 20.96 -10.56
C GLU A 194 1.83 21.29 -11.34
N LEU A 195 2.44 22.46 -11.13
CA LEU A 195 3.78 22.76 -11.66
C LEU A 195 4.90 22.19 -10.80
N SER A 196 4.61 21.79 -9.56
CA SER A 196 5.62 21.37 -8.60
C SER A 196 6.03 19.91 -8.79
N PRO A 197 7.35 19.63 -8.89
CA PRO A 197 7.86 18.26 -8.95
C PRO A 197 7.50 17.45 -7.69
N LEU A 198 7.32 18.12 -6.55
CA LEU A 198 6.94 17.46 -5.29
C LEU A 198 5.56 16.84 -5.38
N THR A 199 4.58 17.54 -5.97
CA THR A 199 3.20 17.05 -6.12
C THR A 199 3.17 15.72 -6.86
N HIS A 200 3.86 15.64 -8.01
CA HIS A 200 3.97 14.43 -8.84
C HIS A 200 4.82 13.33 -8.19
N PHE A 201 5.76 13.70 -7.34
CA PHE A 201 6.58 12.73 -6.63
C PHE A 201 5.83 12.06 -5.47
N THR A 202 4.87 12.75 -4.83
CA THR A 202 4.15 12.22 -3.65
C THR A 202 3.42 10.90 -3.88
N GLY A 203 2.87 10.66 -5.07
CA GLY A 203 2.22 9.37 -5.41
C GLY A 203 3.24 8.22 -5.45
N MET A 204 4.40 8.49 -6.05
CA MET A 204 5.50 7.51 -6.16
C MET A 204 6.09 7.18 -4.78
N VAL A 205 6.13 8.16 -3.87
CA VAL A 205 6.52 7.94 -2.47
C VAL A 205 5.63 6.90 -1.78
N ARG A 206 4.35 6.79 -2.17
CA ARG A 206 3.41 5.81 -1.62
C ARG A 206 3.40 4.45 -2.33
N GLY A 207 4.19 4.26 -3.38
CA GLY A 207 4.18 3.01 -4.15
C GLY A 207 3.36 3.03 -5.44
N VAL A 208 2.79 4.18 -5.82
CA VAL A 208 1.90 4.28 -6.98
C VAL A 208 2.54 5.11 -8.09
N LEU A 209 2.70 4.52 -9.27
CA LEU A 209 3.17 5.20 -10.47
C LEU A 209 1.97 5.63 -11.32
N GLN A 210 1.69 6.93 -11.39
CA GLN A 210 0.62 7.46 -12.22
C GLN A 210 1.18 7.95 -13.56
N LEU A 211 0.45 7.69 -14.64
CA LEU A 211 0.88 8.06 -15.99
C LEU A 211 1.07 9.58 -16.13
N LYS A 212 0.20 10.38 -15.50
CA LYS A 212 0.31 11.84 -15.47
C LYS A 212 1.65 12.34 -14.89
N ASP A 213 2.18 11.65 -13.88
CA ASP A 213 3.40 12.06 -13.19
C ASP A 213 4.63 11.74 -14.07
N ILE A 214 4.63 10.59 -14.74
CA ILE A 214 5.67 10.21 -15.71
C ILE A 214 5.71 11.21 -16.87
N ILE A 215 4.54 11.55 -17.42
CA ILE A 215 4.42 12.52 -18.51
C ILE A 215 4.91 13.91 -18.06
N TYR A 216 4.59 14.33 -16.83
CA TYR A 216 5.09 15.57 -16.26
C TYR A 216 6.62 15.61 -16.22
N PHE A 217 7.28 14.59 -15.67
CA PHE A 217 8.75 14.57 -15.59
C PHE A 217 9.39 14.55 -16.98
N ALA A 218 8.82 13.79 -17.93
CA ALA A 218 9.29 13.77 -19.31
C ALA A 218 9.14 15.15 -19.98
N ALA A 219 8.05 15.88 -19.71
CA ALA A 219 7.81 17.21 -20.26
C ALA A 219 8.81 18.25 -19.72
N ILE A 220 9.09 18.24 -18.42
CA ILE A 220 10.12 19.11 -17.80
C ILE A 220 11.50 18.81 -18.39
N ILE A 221 11.89 17.53 -18.46
CA ILE A 221 13.19 17.12 -19.04
C ILE A 221 13.32 17.60 -20.48
N SER A 222 12.31 17.33 -21.33
CA SER A 222 12.32 17.72 -22.73
C SER A 222 12.42 19.25 -22.91
N THR A 223 11.67 20.00 -22.09
CA THR A 223 11.65 21.46 -22.14
C THR A 223 13.03 22.05 -21.82
N PHE A 224 13.65 21.65 -20.71
CA PHE A 224 14.93 22.21 -20.29
C PHE A 224 16.12 21.71 -21.14
N LEU A 225 16.08 20.48 -21.66
CA LEU A 225 17.09 20.01 -22.63
C LEU A 225 17.00 20.79 -23.95
N THR A 226 15.79 21.09 -24.43
CA THR A 226 15.61 21.91 -25.62
C THR A 226 16.03 23.36 -25.39
N ALA A 227 15.75 23.91 -24.20
CA ALA A 227 16.23 25.22 -23.80
C ALA A 227 17.78 25.27 -23.71
N THR A 228 18.41 24.20 -23.24
CA THR A 228 19.88 24.05 -23.27
C THR A 228 20.41 24.07 -24.69
N TYR A 229 19.79 23.30 -25.59
CA TYR A 229 20.20 23.24 -26.99
C TYR A 229 20.07 24.61 -27.68
N LEU A 230 18.97 25.34 -27.41
CA LEU A 230 18.78 26.72 -27.87
C LEU A 230 19.89 27.66 -27.35
N SER A 231 20.24 27.53 -26.07
CA SER A 231 21.32 28.30 -25.42
C SER A 231 22.70 28.03 -26.02
N LEU A 232 22.98 26.80 -26.47
CA LEU A 232 24.22 26.49 -27.20
C LEU A 232 24.19 27.02 -28.64
N LYS A 233 23.04 26.92 -29.33
CA LYS A 233 22.89 27.41 -30.70
C LYS A 233 22.92 28.93 -30.82
N SER A 234 22.49 29.67 -29.79
CA SER A 234 22.61 31.14 -29.76
C SER A 234 24.06 31.62 -29.91
N LYS A 235 25.04 30.79 -29.55
CA LYS A 235 26.49 31.10 -29.62
C LYS A 235 27.10 30.87 -31.00
N THR A 236 26.40 30.16 -31.89
CA THR A 236 26.91 29.76 -33.22
C THR A 236 26.07 30.31 -34.37
N ILE A 237 24.80 30.61 -34.13
CA ILE A 237 23.84 31.05 -35.15
C ILE A 237 23.28 32.41 -34.78
N SER A 238 23.14 33.29 -35.78
CA SER A 238 22.51 34.62 -35.60
C SER A 238 21.08 34.52 -35.06
N HIS A 239 20.76 35.39 -34.11
CA HIS A 239 19.42 35.51 -33.51
C HIS A 239 18.31 35.87 -34.52
N LYS A 240 18.66 36.41 -35.70
CA LYS A 240 17.69 36.74 -36.75
C LYS A 240 17.40 35.58 -37.71
N SER A 241 18.11 34.46 -37.58
CA SER A 241 17.96 33.32 -38.49
C SER A 241 16.66 32.55 -38.24
N THR A 242 16.04 32.07 -39.33
CA THR A 242 14.87 31.16 -39.28
C THR A 242 15.08 29.94 -38.36
N PRO A 243 16.22 29.20 -38.40
CA PRO A 243 16.42 28.06 -37.51
C PRO A 243 16.45 28.45 -36.02
N TYR A 244 17.00 29.62 -35.67
CA TYR A 244 16.99 30.09 -34.28
C TYR A 244 15.58 30.43 -33.80
N ARG A 245 14.79 31.12 -34.62
CA ARG A 245 13.38 31.44 -34.32
C ARG A 245 12.53 30.17 -34.16
N ASN A 246 12.73 29.18 -35.02
CA ASN A 246 12.02 27.91 -34.93
C ASN A 246 12.34 27.17 -33.61
N LEU A 247 13.59 27.23 -33.14
CA LEU A 247 13.97 26.67 -31.84
C LEU A 247 13.33 27.43 -30.67
N GLN A 248 13.25 28.76 -30.72
CA GLN A 248 12.55 29.55 -29.70
C GLN A 248 11.06 29.18 -29.62
N ILE A 249 10.39 29.06 -30.78
CA ILE A 249 8.99 28.63 -30.84
C ILE A 249 8.85 27.21 -30.28
N THR A 250 9.78 26.31 -30.60
CA THR A 250 9.76 24.93 -30.07
C THR A 250 9.85 24.91 -28.55
N VAL A 251 10.77 25.68 -27.95
CA VAL A 251 10.88 25.81 -26.48
C VAL A 251 9.60 26.39 -25.90
N LEU A 252 9.04 27.45 -26.49
CA LEU A 252 7.79 28.06 -26.03
C LEU A 252 6.63 27.05 -26.09
N CYS A 253 6.51 26.29 -27.18
CA CYS A 253 5.51 25.24 -27.32
C CYS A 253 5.69 24.15 -26.25
N LEU A 254 6.91 23.70 -25.98
CA LEU A 254 7.17 22.70 -24.92
C LEU A 254 6.86 23.22 -23.52
N VAL A 255 7.13 24.49 -23.23
CA VAL A 255 6.71 25.14 -21.98
C VAL A 255 5.19 25.14 -21.88
N LEU A 256 4.48 25.57 -22.93
CA LEU A 256 3.02 25.57 -22.96
C LEU A 256 2.43 24.16 -22.82
N ILE A 257 3.04 23.16 -23.46
CA ILE A 257 2.66 21.75 -23.33
C ILE A 257 2.87 21.28 -21.89
N SER A 258 4.01 21.58 -21.26
CA SER A 258 4.30 21.21 -19.88
C SER A 258 3.30 21.82 -18.89
N VAL A 259 2.96 23.10 -19.07
CA VAL A 259 1.91 23.78 -18.28
C VAL A 259 0.53 23.16 -18.54
N SER A 260 0.21 22.83 -19.80
CA SER A 260 -1.06 22.20 -20.18
C SER A 260 -1.20 20.79 -19.60
N ILE A 261 -0.12 20.02 -19.54
CA ILE A 261 -0.09 18.71 -18.87
C ILE A 261 -0.40 18.86 -17.39
N GLY A 262 0.15 19.88 -16.71
CA GLY A 262 -0.21 20.19 -15.32
C GLY A 262 -1.70 20.53 -15.17
N TRP A 263 -2.26 21.34 -16.08
CA TRP A 263 -3.67 21.74 -16.03
C TRP A 263 -4.62 20.57 -16.30
N PHE A 264 -4.43 19.85 -17.40
CA PHE A 264 -5.33 18.79 -17.84
C PHE A 264 -4.96 17.40 -17.29
N GLY A 265 -3.84 17.27 -16.58
CA GLY A 265 -3.29 16.02 -16.08
C GLY A 265 -4.26 15.23 -15.19
N ARG A 266 -5.23 15.91 -14.56
CA ARG A 266 -6.31 15.27 -13.78
C ARG A 266 -7.20 14.33 -14.61
N HIS A 267 -7.26 14.51 -15.93
CA HIS A 267 -8.03 13.66 -16.84
C HIS A 267 -7.19 12.53 -17.45
N ILE A 268 -5.87 12.54 -17.25
CA ILE A 268 -4.99 11.48 -17.71
C ILE A 268 -5.10 10.32 -16.73
N GLY A 269 -5.92 9.33 -17.09
CA GLY A 269 -6.03 8.08 -16.36
C GLY A 269 -4.80 7.19 -16.54
N GLY A 270 -4.73 6.13 -15.73
CA GLY A 270 -3.64 5.15 -15.75
C GLY A 270 -2.78 5.24 -14.50
N ARG A 271 -2.85 4.18 -13.69
CA ARG A 271 -2.01 4.00 -12.51
C ARG A 271 -1.50 2.57 -12.47
N ILE A 272 -0.26 2.41 -12.01
CA ILE A 272 0.32 1.13 -11.66
C ILE A 272 0.59 1.22 -10.16
N ASP A 273 -0.18 0.46 -9.39
CA ASP A 273 0.06 0.29 -7.96
C ASP A 273 1.05 -0.87 -7.79
N LEU A 274 2.25 -0.54 -7.34
CA LEU A 274 3.29 -1.53 -7.10
C LEU A 274 3.24 -2.06 -5.66
N THR A 275 2.35 -1.57 -4.80
CA THR A 275 2.28 -2.06 -3.41
C THR A 275 1.93 -3.55 -3.36
N ALA A 276 2.52 -4.26 -2.40
CA ALA A 276 2.37 -5.72 -2.23
C ALA A 276 0.89 -6.14 -2.10
N SER A 277 0.10 -5.35 -1.37
CA SER A 277 -1.33 -5.60 -1.16
C SER A 277 -2.24 -4.85 -2.16
N GLN A 278 -1.67 -4.15 -3.15
CA GLN A 278 -2.41 -3.28 -4.07
C GLN A 278 -3.41 -2.37 -3.35
N LEU A 279 -2.95 -1.69 -2.29
CA LEU A 279 -3.79 -0.92 -1.36
C LEU A 279 -4.54 0.23 -2.05
N TYR A 280 -4.05 0.66 -3.21
CA TYR A 280 -4.58 1.78 -3.98
C TYR A 280 -5.30 1.33 -5.25
N THR A 281 -5.61 0.02 -5.38
CA THR A 281 -6.37 -0.55 -6.50
C THR A 281 -7.57 -1.34 -5.99
N LEU A 282 -8.77 -0.96 -6.48
CA LEU A 282 -10.01 -1.66 -6.17
C LEU A 282 -9.89 -3.15 -6.48
N SER A 283 -10.40 -3.98 -5.57
CA SER A 283 -10.47 -5.43 -5.75
C SER A 283 -11.46 -5.82 -6.85
N ASN A 284 -11.24 -6.99 -7.45
CA ASN A 284 -12.18 -7.56 -8.43
C ASN A 284 -13.58 -7.75 -7.83
N ALA A 285 -13.66 -8.09 -6.54
CA ALA A 285 -14.92 -8.20 -5.82
C ALA A 285 -15.67 -6.86 -5.75
N THR A 286 -14.96 -5.76 -5.47
CA THR A 286 -15.53 -4.42 -5.49
C THR A 286 -16.06 -4.05 -6.87
N GLU A 287 -15.32 -4.35 -7.94
CA GLU A 287 -15.79 -4.11 -9.30
C GLU A 287 -17.07 -4.87 -9.60
N GLN A 288 -17.13 -6.15 -9.20
CA GLN A 288 -18.31 -6.99 -9.40
C GLN A 288 -19.52 -6.45 -8.64
N ILE A 289 -19.41 -6.23 -7.31
CA ILE A 289 -20.49 -5.72 -6.45
C ILE A 289 -21.06 -4.41 -7.01
N VAL A 290 -20.18 -3.50 -7.41
CA VAL A 290 -20.59 -2.16 -7.88
C VAL A 290 -21.17 -2.22 -9.30
N SER A 291 -20.79 -3.20 -10.12
CA SER A 291 -21.33 -3.40 -11.47
C SER A 291 -22.71 -4.07 -11.49
N GLU A 292 -23.04 -4.85 -10.46
CA GLU A 292 -24.29 -5.61 -10.32
C GLU A 292 -25.39 -4.82 -9.57
N LEU A 293 -25.19 -3.52 -9.31
CA LEU A 293 -26.17 -2.69 -8.59
C LEU A 293 -27.47 -2.47 -9.39
N ASP A 294 -28.58 -2.97 -8.84
CA ASP A 294 -29.92 -2.78 -9.42
C ASP A 294 -30.36 -1.30 -9.37
N ASP A 295 -30.05 -0.56 -8.28
CA ASP A 295 -30.44 0.84 -8.07
C ASP A 295 -29.25 1.75 -7.68
N ILE A 296 -29.49 3.05 -7.48
CA ILE A 296 -28.47 4.03 -7.12
C ILE A 296 -28.14 3.95 -5.62
N VAL A 297 -26.86 3.80 -5.32
CA VAL A 297 -26.29 3.94 -3.97
C VAL A 297 -25.84 5.39 -3.78
N THR A 298 -26.28 6.06 -2.73
CA THR A 298 -25.70 7.35 -2.33
C THR A 298 -24.78 7.16 -1.14
N ILE A 299 -23.52 7.55 -1.32
CA ILE A 299 -22.48 7.55 -0.29
C ILE A 299 -22.19 9.00 0.11
N THR A 300 -22.52 9.39 1.34
CA THR A 300 -22.18 10.68 1.93
C THR A 300 -20.90 10.55 2.75
N LEU A 301 -19.84 11.24 2.32
CA LEU A 301 -18.57 11.37 3.04
C LEU A 301 -18.61 12.63 3.90
N PHE A 302 -18.61 12.43 5.21
CA PHE A 302 -18.46 13.49 6.20
C PHE A 302 -16.99 13.65 6.52
N GLN A 303 -16.42 14.80 6.16
CA GLN A 303 -14.99 15.05 6.33
C GLN A 303 -14.74 16.49 6.77
N SER A 304 -13.67 16.71 7.52
CA SER A 304 -13.20 18.08 7.77
C SER A 304 -12.76 18.77 6.48
N LYS A 305 -13.11 20.04 6.30
CA LYS A 305 -12.66 20.86 5.17
C LYS A 305 -11.14 21.01 5.15
N GLN A 306 -10.56 21.17 6.34
CA GLN A 306 -9.13 21.17 6.59
C GLN A 306 -8.80 20.05 7.58
N PRO A 307 -8.62 18.81 7.09
CA PRO A 307 -8.38 17.67 7.98
C PRO A 307 -7.08 17.85 8.78
N PRO A 308 -7.06 17.49 10.07
CA PRO A 308 -5.85 17.41 10.88
C PRO A 308 -4.74 16.64 10.17
N VAL A 309 -3.48 17.02 10.43
CA VAL A 309 -2.30 16.46 9.74
C VAL A 309 -2.22 14.94 9.83
N GLN A 310 -2.73 14.36 10.93
CA GLN A 310 -2.77 12.91 11.16
C GLN A 310 -3.73 12.17 10.20
N ILE A 311 -4.86 12.78 9.81
CA ILE A 311 -5.90 12.13 8.99
C ILE A 311 -6.03 12.70 7.58
N ALA A 312 -5.34 13.80 7.27
CA ALA A 312 -5.32 14.39 5.93
C ALA A 312 -4.90 13.40 4.83
N PRO A 313 -3.88 12.51 5.02
CA PRO A 313 -3.54 11.50 4.03
C PRO A 313 -4.68 10.51 3.77
N ILE A 314 -5.29 10.00 4.84
CA ILE A 314 -6.40 9.02 4.81
C ILE A 314 -7.61 9.63 4.11
N THR A 315 -7.96 10.85 4.47
CA THR A 315 -9.09 11.60 3.87
C THR A 315 -8.94 11.72 2.36
N ARG A 316 -7.74 12.11 1.88
CA ARG A 316 -7.46 12.22 0.45
C ARG A 316 -7.60 10.86 -0.25
N GLU A 317 -7.10 9.79 0.36
CA GLU A 317 -7.15 8.46 -0.25
C GLU A 317 -8.57 7.89 -0.31
N ILE A 318 -9.38 8.08 0.74
CA ILE A 318 -10.81 7.73 0.70
C ILE A 318 -11.54 8.49 -0.41
N ASN A 319 -11.23 9.78 -0.60
CA ASN A 319 -11.78 10.53 -1.72
C ASN A 319 -11.39 9.92 -3.07
N HIS A 320 -10.14 9.48 -3.24
CA HIS A 320 -9.70 8.78 -4.45
C HIS A 320 -10.43 7.45 -4.63
N MET A 321 -10.45 6.59 -3.61
CA MET A 321 -11.14 5.29 -3.64
C MET A 321 -12.61 5.44 -4.01
N LEU A 322 -13.34 6.38 -3.37
CA LEU A 322 -14.75 6.61 -3.69
C LEU A 322 -14.92 7.09 -5.13
N ASN A 323 -14.08 8.02 -5.61
CA ASN A 323 -14.15 8.49 -7.00
C ASN A 323 -13.92 7.33 -7.99
N ASP A 324 -13.00 6.40 -7.70
CA ASP A 324 -12.78 5.23 -8.54
C ASP A 324 -13.99 4.30 -8.55
N ILE A 325 -14.61 4.07 -7.38
CA ILE A 325 -15.84 3.30 -7.25
C ILE A 325 -16.95 3.93 -8.11
N ALA A 326 -17.15 5.25 -7.99
CA ALA A 326 -18.14 5.97 -8.79
C ALA A 326 -17.85 5.89 -10.29
N ALA A 327 -16.59 6.04 -10.71
CA ALA A 327 -16.18 5.94 -12.10
C ALA A 327 -16.46 4.55 -12.70
N LYS A 328 -16.24 3.47 -11.92
CA LYS A 328 -16.51 2.09 -12.37
C LYS A 328 -17.97 1.66 -12.24
N SER A 329 -18.77 2.37 -11.43
CA SER A 329 -20.20 2.05 -11.20
C SER A 329 -21.16 2.31 -12.36
N LYS A 330 -20.68 2.82 -13.50
CA LYS A 330 -21.53 3.22 -14.64
C LYS A 330 -22.69 4.15 -14.22
N GLY A 331 -22.46 4.99 -13.20
CA GLY A 331 -23.44 5.95 -12.67
C GLY A 331 -24.36 5.42 -11.57
N LYS A 332 -24.18 4.19 -11.08
CA LYS A 332 -24.95 3.61 -9.97
C LYS A 332 -24.48 4.04 -8.58
N VAL A 333 -23.31 4.68 -8.46
CA VAL A 333 -22.82 5.23 -7.20
C VAL A 333 -22.74 6.75 -7.27
N ARG A 334 -23.46 7.43 -6.37
CA ARG A 334 -23.43 8.89 -6.20
C ARG A 334 -22.70 9.25 -4.91
N ILE A 335 -21.71 10.14 -5.00
CA ILE A 335 -20.93 10.59 -3.84
C ILE A 335 -21.36 12.01 -3.46
N ILE A 336 -21.69 12.20 -2.19
CA ILE A 336 -21.95 13.51 -1.57
C ILE A 336 -20.82 13.80 -0.59
N ARG A 337 -20.28 15.02 -0.60
CA ARG A 337 -19.25 15.46 0.37
C ARG A 337 -19.87 16.51 1.28
N SER A 338 -19.86 16.23 2.58
CA SER A 338 -20.38 17.09 3.63
C SER A 338 -19.23 17.52 4.54
N TYR A 339 -19.26 18.78 5.01
CA TYR A 339 -18.19 19.41 5.79
C TYR A 339 -18.72 19.90 7.15
N PRO A 340 -18.83 19.01 8.16
CA PRO A 340 -19.39 19.33 9.48
C PRO A 340 -18.67 20.43 10.28
N ASP A 341 -17.45 20.78 9.88
CA ASP A 341 -16.65 21.84 10.48
C ASP A 341 -16.88 23.23 9.86
N GLU A 342 -17.57 23.29 8.72
CA GLU A 342 -17.87 24.54 8.00
C GLU A 342 -19.33 24.99 8.19
N THR A 343 -20.29 24.06 8.11
CA THR A 343 -21.72 24.41 8.16
C THR A 343 -22.45 23.74 9.33
N PRO A 344 -23.34 24.46 10.05
CA PRO A 344 -24.17 23.86 11.10
C PRO A 344 -25.10 22.77 10.59
N GLU A 345 -25.56 22.87 9.34
CA GLU A 345 -26.43 21.89 8.68
C GLU A 345 -25.70 20.55 8.50
N ASP A 346 -24.49 20.57 7.94
CA ASP A 346 -23.64 19.37 7.79
C ASP A 346 -23.30 18.75 9.14
N LYS A 347 -23.12 19.58 10.18
CA LYS A 347 -22.86 19.11 11.54
C LYS A 347 -24.05 18.35 12.12
N ILE A 348 -25.26 18.91 12.01
CA ILE A 348 -26.48 18.23 12.47
C ILE A 348 -26.70 16.93 11.68
N ASP A 349 -26.45 16.96 10.37
CA ASP A 349 -26.57 15.76 9.53
C ASP A 349 -25.57 14.67 9.93
N ALA A 350 -24.31 15.04 10.23
CA ALA A 350 -23.31 14.09 10.74
C ALA A 350 -23.73 13.48 12.09
N GLU A 351 -24.21 14.31 13.01
CA GLU A 351 -24.68 13.88 14.34
C GLU A 351 -25.87 12.91 14.23
N ASN A 352 -26.83 13.20 13.35
CA ASN A 352 -27.99 12.32 13.07
C ASN A 352 -27.59 10.93 12.54
N HIS A 353 -26.40 10.84 11.92
CA HIS A 353 -25.84 9.61 11.39
C HIS A 353 -24.75 9.00 12.30
N TYR A 354 -24.64 9.47 13.55
CA TYR A 354 -23.68 9.01 14.54
C TYR A 354 -22.20 9.20 14.14
N ILE A 355 -21.93 10.22 13.32
CA ILE A 355 -20.57 10.58 12.90
C ILE A 355 -20.11 11.77 13.76
N ALA A 356 -19.32 11.46 14.78
CA ALA A 356 -18.81 12.43 15.74
C ALA A 356 -17.38 12.88 15.38
N PRO A 357 -16.97 14.09 15.79
CA PRO A 357 -15.58 14.52 15.63
C PRO A 357 -14.65 13.73 16.56
N LYS A 358 -13.45 13.42 16.07
CA LYS A 358 -12.34 12.89 16.89
C LYS A 358 -11.38 14.03 17.25
N GLN A 359 -10.89 14.02 18.49
CA GLN A 359 -9.93 15.01 18.98
C GLN A 359 -8.50 14.60 18.63
N PHE A 360 -7.72 15.55 18.11
CA PHE A 360 -6.30 15.41 17.78
C PHE A 360 -5.50 16.44 18.54
N GLN A 361 -4.34 16.03 19.04
CA GLN A 361 -3.36 16.94 19.62
C GLN A 361 -2.32 17.27 18.55
N ILE A 362 -2.23 18.55 18.20
CA ILE A 362 -1.27 19.04 17.21
C ILE A 362 -0.31 19.97 17.94
N GLU A 363 0.98 19.65 17.91
CA GLU A 363 2.02 20.51 18.44
C GLU A 363 2.38 21.56 17.38
N THR A 364 2.02 22.81 17.64
CA THR A 364 2.35 23.94 16.75
C THR A 364 3.18 24.94 17.54
N GLN A 365 4.44 25.14 17.12
CA GLN A 365 5.36 26.12 17.72
C GLN A 365 5.53 26.00 19.26
N GLY A 366 5.48 24.77 19.80
CA GLY A 366 5.65 24.50 21.23
C GLY A 366 4.36 24.59 22.07
N GLU A 367 3.21 24.88 21.44
CA GLU A 367 1.89 24.80 22.07
C GLU A 367 1.13 23.55 21.59
N LEU A 368 0.56 22.81 22.55
CA LEU A 368 -0.35 21.70 22.28
C LEU A 368 -1.75 22.26 21.96
N LYS A 369 -2.12 22.28 20.68
CA LYS A 369 -3.44 22.69 20.23
C LYS A 369 -4.32 21.46 19.97
N VAL A 370 -5.44 21.37 20.69
CA VAL A 370 -6.46 20.35 20.43
C VAL A 370 -7.32 20.80 19.24
N THR A 371 -7.43 19.96 18.22
CA THR A 371 -8.28 20.19 17.03
C THR A 371 -9.21 19.01 16.82
N ASN A 372 -10.44 19.28 16.43
CA ASN A 372 -11.43 18.25 16.07
C ASN A 372 -11.32 17.92 14.58
N GLY A 373 -11.43 16.63 14.23
CA GLY A 373 -11.50 16.18 12.84
C GLY A 373 -12.67 15.22 12.60
N TYR A 374 -13.32 15.36 11.44
CA TYR A 374 -14.37 14.44 10.98
C TYR A 374 -13.83 13.57 9.85
N LEU A 375 -14.13 12.27 9.91
CA LEU A 375 -13.90 11.34 8.82
C LEU A 375 -14.80 10.11 8.98
N GLY A 376 -16.01 10.18 8.42
CA GLY A 376 -17.01 9.12 8.48
C GLY A 376 -17.79 9.00 7.17
N LEU A 377 -18.48 7.89 6.99
CA LEU A 377 -19.27 7.60 5.78
C LEU A 377 -20.68 7.17 6.15
N TYR A 378 -21.63 7.58 5.34
CA TYR A 378 -23.02 7.14 5.42
C TYR A 378 -23.50 6.68 4.05
N MET A 379 -24.20 5.55 4.00
CA MET A 379 -24.66 4.92 2.77
C MET A 379 -26.17 4.74 2.79
N THR A 380 -26.78 5.01 1.65
CA THR A 380 -28.22 4.79 1.42
C THR A 380 -28.43 4.02 0.11
N TYR A 381 -29.28 3.00 0.18
CA TYR A 381 -29.69 2.19 -0.96
C TYR A 381 -31.13 1.74 -0.74
N ALA A 382 -32.05 2.20 -1.58
CA ALA A 382 -33.49 2.10 -1.35
C ALA A 382 -33.86 2.53 0.09
N ASN A 383 -34.42 1.64 0.89
CA ASN A 383 -34.81 1.91 2.29
C ASN A 383 -33.76 1.49 3.33
N LYS A 384 -32.61 0.94 2.90
CA LYS A 384 -31.55 0.48 3.81
C LYS A 384 -30.48 1.56 3.98
N LYS A 385 -29.92 1.62 5.18
CA LYS A 385 -29.00 2.66 5.65
C LYS A 385 -27.87 2.02 6.44
N GLU A 386 -26.64 2.39 6.16
CA GLU A 386 -25.44 1.88 6.83
C GLU A 386 -24.45 3.02 7.07
N ALA A 387 -23.74 2.98 8.19
CA ALA A 387 -22.78 4.02 8.56
C ALA A 387 -21.43 3.43 8.96
N ILE A 388 -20.36 4.15 8.62
CA ILE A 388 -19.03 4.00 9.19
C ILE A 388 -18.78 5.27 9.99
N THR A 389 -18.96 5.17 11.30
CA THR A 389 -18.98 6.32 12.23
C THR A 389 -17.67 7.08 12.24
N TYR A 390 -16.55 6.36 12.10
CA TYR A 390 -15.22 6.95 12.02
C TYR A 390 -14.26 6.01 11.27
N ILE A 391 -13.33 6.61 10.51
CA ILE A 391 -12.34 5.90 9.70
C ILE A 391 -10.95 6.24 10.24
N GLU A 392 -10.30 5.23 10.83
CA GLU A 392 -9.02 5.41 11.52
C GLU A 392 -7.82 5.18 10.60
N SER A 393 -7.97 4.25 9.65
CA SER A 393 -6.94 3.84 8.70
C SER A 393 -7.58 3.47 7.35
N LEU A 394 -6.73 3.25 6.35
CA LEU A 394 -7.14 2.73 5.04
C LEU A 394 -7.29 1.20 5.05
N ASP A 395 -6.76 0.54 6.07
CA ASP A 395 -6.77 -0.92 6.13
C ASP A 395 -8.19 -1.43 6.35
N GLY A 396 -8.63 -2.33 5.47
CA GLY A 396 -9.96 -2.91 5.52
C GLY A 396 -11.12 -1.94 5.19
N ILE A 397 -10.87 -0.67 4.85
CA ILE A 397 -11.96 0.28 4.59
C ILE A 397 -12.77 -0.11 3.34
N GLU A 398 -12.10 -0.56 2.27
CA GLU A 398 -12.75 -1.04 1.05
C GLU A 398 -13.66 -2.24 1.37
N TYR A 399 -13.13 -3.22 2.13
CA TYR A 399 -13.89 -4.39 2.56
C TYR A 399 -15.12 -3.98 3.38
N ARG A 400 -14.95 -3.12 4.40
CA ARG A 400 -16.06 -2.65 5.24
C ARG A 400 -17.12 -1.93 4.41
N LEU A 401 -16.71 -1.05 3.50
CA LEU A 401 -17.61 -0.35 2.59
C LEU A 401 -18.40 -1.33 1.71
N MET A 402 -17.70 -2.28 1.08
CA MET A 402 -18.32 -3.27 0.20
C MET A 402 -19.18 -4.27 0.95
N ALA A 403 -18.78 -4.69 2.14
CA ALA A 403 -19.58 -5.53 3.01
C ALA A 403 -20.90 -4.82 3.36
N ASN A 404 -20.85 -3.55 3.77
CA ASN A 404 -22.06 -2.75 4.02
C ASN A 404 -22.92 -2.64 2.76
N LEU A 405 -22.33 -2.34 1.61
CA LEU A 405 -23.06 -2.23 0.35
C LEU A 405 -23.71 -3.55 -0.07
N TYR A 406 -22.98 -4.66 0.05
CA TYR A 406 -23.47 -6.01 -0.23
C TYR A 406 -24.66 -6.35 0.68
N ARG A 407 -24.58 -6.04 1.98
CA ARG A 407 -25.70 -6.21 2.92
C ARG A 407 -26.92 -5.39 2.52
N MET A 408 -26.71 -4.17 2.04
CA MET A 408 -27.79 -3.30 1.60
C MET A 408 -28.45 -3.82 0.29
N THR A 409 -27.69 -4.46 -0.59
CA THR A 409 -28.18 -4.90 -1.91
C THR A 409 -28.80 -6.31 -1.90
N GLN A 410 -28.53 -7.14 -0.88
CA GLN A 410 -29.14 -8.46 -0.78
C GLN A 410 -30.68 -8.42 -0.67
N LYS A 411 -31.34 -9.23 -1.51
CA LYS A 411 -32.80 -9.38 -1.58
C LYS A 411 -33.37 -10.27 -0.46
N SER A 412 -32.62 -11.27 0.00
CA SER A 412 -32.97 -12.13 1.13
C SER A 412 -31.71 -12.53 1.90
N PRO A 413 -31.76 -12.64 3.25
CA PRO A 413 -30.62 -13.11 4.04
C PRO A 413 -30.31 -14.56 3.68
N LYS A 414 -29.02 -14.85 3.53
CA LYS A 414 -28.53 -16.22 3.33
C LYS A 414 -28.75 -17.06 4.60
N ALA A 415 -29.09 -18.34 4.42
CA ALA A 415 -29.30 -19.28 5.51
C ALA A 415 -28.00 -20.03 5.83
N ILE A 416 -27.59 -19.98 7.10
CA ILE A 416 -26.42 -20.67 7.63
C ILE A 416 -26.89 -21.73 8.62
N SER A 417 -26.62 -22.99 8.33
CA SER A 417 -27.03 -24.11 9.17
C SER A 417 -25.83 -24.68 9.92
N PHE A 418 -25.91 -24.83 11.23
CA PHE A 418 -24.93 -25.52 12.07
C PHE A 418 -25.30 -27.00 12.15
N LEU A 419 -24.35 -27.88 11.82
CA LEU A 419 -24.48 -29.32 12.04
C LEU A 419 -24.48 -29.62 13.54
N THR A 420 -25.34 -30.55 13.95
CA THR A 420 -25.48 -31.00 15.33
C THR A 420 -25.57 -32.53 15.40
N GLY A 421 -25.42 -33.12 16.57
CA GLY A 421 -25.65 -34.56 16.80
C GLY A 421 -24.40 -35.43 16.89
N HIS A 422 -23.20 -34.87 16.65
CA HIS A 422 -21.91 -35.58 16.71
C HIS A 422 -20.94 -34.96 17.73
N GLN A 423 -21.48 -34.31 18.77
CA GLN A 423 -20.70 -33.58 19.81
C GLN A 423 -19.85 -32.45 19.24
N GLU A 424 -20.36 -31.75 18.22
CA GLU A 424 -19.79 -30.50 17.72
C GLU A 424 -19.82 -29.39 18.77
N LYS A 425 -19.01 -28.35 18.57
CA LYS A 425 -19.08 -27.10 19.35
C LYS A 425 -20.48 -26.49 19.21
N GLU A 426 -21.12 -26.22 20.33
CA GLU A 426 -22.51 -25.77 20.34
C GLU A 426 -22.63 -24.33 19.82
N ARG A 427 -23.56 -24.11 18.89
CA ARG A 427 -23.89 -22.77 18.36
C ARG A 427 -24.18 -21.78 19.48
N ASP A 428 -24.91 -22.23 20.50
CA ASP A 428 -25.45 -21.36 21.55
C ASP A 428 -24.59 -21.23 22.81
N ALA A 429 -23.58 -22.07 22.97
CA ALA A 429 -22.65 -22.04 24.09
C ALA A 429 -21.22 -21.70 23.62
N ASP A 430 -20.58 -22.60 22.88
CA ASP A 430 -19.17 -22.46 22.48
C ASP A 430 -18.97 -21.38 21.41
N MET A 431 -19.92 -21.22 20.50
CA MET A 431 -19.84 -20.32 19.34
C MET A 431 -20.77 -19.12 19.41
N GLN A 432 -21.28 -18.77 20.60
CA GLN A 432 -22.25 -17.68 20.80
C GLN A 432 -21.81 -16.37 20.14
N SER A 433 -20.57 -15.90 20.37
CA SER A 433 -20.11 -14.65 19.78
C SER A 433 -20.02 -14.70 18.26
N PHE A 434 -19.69 -15.86 17.70
CA PHE A 434 -19.66 -16.07 16.25
C PHE A 434 -21.06 -16.07 15.65
N ARG A 435 -22.00 -16.80 16.26
CA ARG A 435 -23.42 -16.77 15.92
C ARG A 435 -23.99 -15.35 15.97
N ASP A 436 -23.73 -14.60 17.04
CA ASP A 436 -24.22 -13.22 17.21
C ASP A 436 -23.72 -12.25 16.12
N ILE A 437 -22.57 -12.55 15.50
CA ILE A 437 -22.07 -11.79 14.35
C ILE A 437 -22.81 -12.21 13.07
N LEU A 438 -23.04 -13.51 12.88
CA LEU A 438 -23.74 -14.05 11.72
C LEU A 438 -25.23 -13.65 11.69
N GLU A 439 -25.94 -13.75 12.82
CA GLU A 439 -27.38 -13.45 12.94
C GLU A 439 -27.74 -12.00 12.64
N ARG A 440 -26.78 -11.08 12.69
CA ARG A 440 -27.01 -9.68 12.29
C ARG A 440 -27.51 -9.58 10.85
N HIS A 441 -27.13 -10.53 9.99
CA HIS A 441 -27.30 -10.44 8.53
C HIS A 441 -27.73 -11.73 7.85
N HIS A 442 -27.63 -12.85 8.55
CA HIS A 442 -27.95 -14.18 8.05
C HIS A 442 -29.03 -14.81 8.90
N ARG A 443 -29.81 -15.71 8.29
CA ARG A 443 -30.69 -16.60 9.06
C ARG A 443 -29.81 -17.73 9.56
N VAL A 444 -29.59 -17.82 10.87
CA VAL A 444 -28.74 -18.85 11.47
C VAL A 444 -29.61 -19.91 12.12
N GLU A 445 -29.49 -21.14 11.66
CA GLU A 445 -30.32 -22.27 12.06
C GLU A 445 -29.41 -23.46 12.42
N THR A 446 -29.98 -24.49 13.02
CA THR A 446 -29.33 -25.79 13.23
C THR A 446 -29.98 -26.81 12.31
N THR A 447 -29.25 -27.85 11.91
CA THR A 447 -29.85 -28.96 11.17
C THR A 447 -30.79 -29.76 12.06
N ASP A 448 -32.05 -29.89 11.66
CA ASP A 448 -33.00 -30.77 12.33
C ASP A 448 -32.66 -32.25 11.99
N GLN A 449 -32.82 -33.16 12.95
CA GLN A 449 -32.60 -34.62 12.80
C GLN A 449 -31.15 -35.09 12.58
N ALA A 450 -30.15 -34.22 12.67
CA ALA A 450 -28.75 -34.61 12.57
C ALA A 450 -28.31 -35.51 13.75
N GLY A 451 -27.46 -36.50 13.48
CA GLY A 451 -27.08 -37.56 14.44
C GLY A 451 -28.08 -38.72 14.55
N SER A 452 -29.13 -38.73 13.73
CA SER A 452 -30.08 -39.86 13.62
C SER A 452 -29.61 -40.96 12.66
N GLY A 453 -28.53 -40.72 11.89
CA GLY A 453 -28.04 -41.63 10.85
C GLY A 453 -28.94 -41.67 9.60
N GLN A 454 -29.77 -40.65 9.41
CA GLN A 454 -30.62 -40.45 8.23
C GLN A 454 -30.06 -39.33 7.34
N TYR A 455 -30.58 -39.19 6.13
CA TYR A 455 -30.22 -38.08 5.24
C TYR A 455 -30.61 -36.73 5.86
N LEU A 456 -29.74 -35.74 5.77
CA LEU A 456 -29.98 -34.38 6.27
C LEU A 456 -30.94 -33.63 5.32
N ASP A 457 -31.74 -32.71 5.85
CA ASP A 457 -32.45 -31.72 5.02
C ASP A 457 -31.63 -30.42 4.94
N LEU A 458 -30.92 -30.26 3.81
CA LEU A 458 -30.14 -29.05 3.50
C LEU A 458 -30.80 -28.19 2.41
N SER A 459 -32.09 -28.42 2.11
CA SER A 459 -32.79 -27.75 1.00
C SER A 459 -32.90 -26.23 1.14
N LEU A 460 -32.89 -25.74 2.38
CA LEU A 460 -32.96 -24.31 2.71
C LEU A 460 -31.61 -23.73 3.17
N THR A 461 -30.53 -24.51 3.09
CA THR A 461 -29.19 -24.11 3.56
C THR A 461 -28.39 -23.49 2.42
N ASP A 462 -27.80 -22.31 2.62
CA ASP A 462 -26.83 -21.74 1.69
C ASP A 462 -25.38 -22.06 2.13
N VAL A 463 -25.13 -22.11 3.44
CA VAL A 463 -23.83 -22.41 4.04
C VAL A 463 -23.99 -23.38 5.21
N LEU A 464 -23.21 -24.46 5.21
CA LEU A 464 -23.15 -25.43 6.31
C LEU A 464 -21.94 -25.16 7.22
N VAL A 465 -22.12 -25.20 8.54
CA VAL A 465 -21.03 -25.11 9.52
C VAL A 465 -20.89 -26.45 10.23
N ILE A 466 -19.71 -27.06 10.11
CA ILE A 466 -19.33 -28.31 10.79
C ILE A 466 -18.25 -27.98 11.80
N ALA A 467 -18.60 -27.91 13.08
CA ALA A 467 -17.76 -27.33 14.11
C ALA A 467 -17.11 -28.38 15.02
N GLY A 468 -16.06 -29.06 14.54
CA GLY A 468 -15.26 -29.99 15.33
C GLY A 468 -16.03 -31.18 15.90
N PRO A 469 -16.66 -32.03 15.06
CA PRO A 469 -17.34 -33.23 15.52
C PRO A 469 -16.38 -34.15 16.30
N GLN A 470 -16.87 -34.76 17.38
CA GLN A 470 -16.11 -35.71 18.21
C GLN A 470 -16.59 -37.15 17.99
N ILE A 471 -17.70 -37.34 17.28
CA ILE A 471 -18.23 -38.63 16.85
C ILE A 471 -18.18 -38.68 15.32
N GLU A 472 -17.94 -39.86 14.76
CA GLU A 472 -17.90 -40.05 13.31
C GLU A 472 -19.28 -39.76 12.70
N ILE A 473 -19.30 -38.93 11.66
CA ILE A 473 -20.54 -38.60 10.94
C ILE A 473 -20.95 -39.82 10.10
N PRO A 474 -22.18 -40.37 10.24
CA PRO A 474 -22.61 -41.53 9.47
C PRO A 474 -22.61 -41.28 7.96
N SER A 475 -22.40 -42.34 7.16
CA SER A 475 -22.35 -42.24 5.69
C SER A 475 -23.55 -41.54 5.03
N PRO A 476 -24.83 -41.74 5.45
CA PRO A 476 -25.95 -41.03 4.86
C PRO A 476 -25.86 -39.50 5.00
N GLU A 477 -25.31 -39.03 6.12
CA GLU A 477 -25.10 -37.60 6.37
C GLU A 477 -23.91 -37.08 5.55
N GLN A 478 -22.80 -37.83 5.47
CA GLN A 478 -21.65 -37.50 4.61
C GLN A 478 -22.04 -37.43 3.12
N ASP A 479 -22.87 -38.35 2.65
CA ASP A 479 -23.39 -38.38 1.28
C ASP A 479 -24.23 -37.12 0.99
N THR A 480 -25.08 -36.71 1.95
CA THR A 480 -25.89 -35.49 1.82
C THR A 480 -25.02 -34.25 1.75
N ILE A 481 -23.98 -34.17 2.60
CA ILE A 481 -23.03 -33.05 2.59
C ILE A 481 -22.29 -33.01 1.24
N SER A 482 -21.89 -34.16 0.71
CA SER A 482 -21.22 -34.27 -0.59
C SER A 482 -22.12 -33.82 -1.74
N GLU A 483 -23.40 -34.20 -1.73
CA GLU A 483 -24.39 -33.75 -2.71
C GLU A 483 -24.60 -32.23 -2.64
N PHE A 484 -24.75 -31.69 -1.43
CA PHE A 484 -24.89 -30.25 -1.19
C PHE A 484 -23.71 -29.44 -1.73
N LEU A 485 -22.47 -29.88 -1.44
CA LEU A 485 -21.27 -29.22 -1.95
C LEU A 485 -21.14 -29.34 -3.47
N SER A 486 -21.50 -30.50 -4.03
CA SER A 486 -21.49 -30.72 -5.48
C SER A 486 -22.52 -29.85 -6.23
N ALA A 487 -23.63 -29.50 -5.56
CA ALA A 487 -24.64 -28.57 -6.08
C ALA A 487 -24.22 -27.09 -5.98
N GLY A 488 -23.04 -26.78 -5.46
CA GLY A 488 -22.52 -25.42 -5.28
C GLY A 488 -22.77 -24.81 -3.90
N GLY A 489 -23.23 -25.63 -2.94
CA GLY A 489 -23.28 -25.27 -1.52
C GLY A 489 -21.90 -24.96 -0.97
N LYS A 490 -21.85 -24.21 0.14
CA LYS A 490 -20.59 -23.80 0.79
C LYS A 490 -20.52 -24.37 2.20
N ALA A 491 -19.33 -24.72 2.67
CA ALA A 491 -19.15 -25.18 4.05
C ALA A 491 -17.98 -24.49 4.76
N LEU A 492 -18.15 -24.25 6.05
CA LEU A 492 -17.06 -23.99 7.00
C LEU A 492 -16.86 -25.26 7.83
N ILE A 493 -15.70 -25.89 7.66
CA ILE A 493 -15.34 -27.11 8.39
C ILE A 493 -14.21 -26.77 9.36
N LEU A 494 -14.49 -26.91 10.65
CA LEU A 494 -13.51 -26.81 11.72
C LEU A 494 -13.21 -28.22 12.22
N VAL A 495 -11.93 -28.55 12.35
CA VAL A 495 -11.50 -29.88 12.81
C VAL A 495 -10.59 -29.70 14.01
N ASP A 496 -10.82 -30.52 15.04
CA ASP A 496 -9.97 -30.60 16.23
C ASP A 496 -9.30 -31.99 16.21
N PRO A 497 -8.15 -32.18 15.54
CA PRO A 497 -7.56 -33.50 15.32
C PRO A 497 -7.01 -34.11 16.60
N ILE A 498 -6.72 -33.28 17.59
CA ILE A 498 -6.16 -33.64 18.88
C ILE A 498 -7.08 -33.15 20.00
N GLN A 499 -7.24 -33.98 21.02
CA GLN A 499 -8.00 -33.63 22.22
C GLN A 499 -7.05 -33.21 23.33
N ILE A 500 -7.29 -32.04 23.91
CA ILE A 500 -6.44 -31.47 24.97
C ILE A 500 -7.26 -31.19 26.22
N ARG A 501 -6.79 -31.68 27.35
CA ARG A 501 -7.34 -31.33 28.66
C ARG A 501 -6.76 -29.99 29.11
N GLN A 502 -7.50 -28.91 28.88
CA GLN A 502 -7.04 -27.53 29.16
C GLN A 502 -6.58 -27.29 30.61
N GLN A 503 -7.14 -28.02 31.58
CA GLN A 503 -6.78 -27.87 33.00
C GLN A 503 -5.39 -28.44 33.34
N SER A 504 -5.01 -29.56 32.73
CA SER A 504 -3.70 -30.20 32.94
C SER A 504 -2.71 -29.91 31.81
N LEU A 505 -3.15 -29.27 30.73
CA LEU A 505 -2.35 -29.01 29.52
C LEU A 505 -1.76 -30.29 28.94
N GLU A 506 -2.56 -31.35 28.89
CA GLU A 506 -2.17 -32.67 28.38
C GLU A 506 -2.98 -33.05 27.15
N VAL A 507 -2.30 -33.64 26.17
CA VAL A 507 -2.94 -34.32 25.03
C VAL A 507 -3.52 -35.64 25.54
N ILE A 508 -4.83 -35.83 25.37
CA ILE A 508 -5.56 -37.00 25.88
C ILE A 508 -5.94 -38.00 24.78
N GLY A 509 -5.87 -37.61 23.51
CA GLY A 509 -6.19 -38.50 22.38
C GLY A 509 -6.22 -37.80 21.03
N GLU A 510 -6.47 -38.59 20.00
CA GLU A 510 -6.64 -38.18 18.60
C GLU A 510 -8.13 -38.27 18.22
N ASN A 511 -8.57 -37.46 17.27
CA ASN A 511 -9.95 -37.38 16.78
C ASN A 511 -9.98 -37.52 15.24
N PRO A 512 -10.18 -38.74 14.71
CA PRO A 512 -10.09 -39.00 13.27
C PRO A 512 -11.41 -38.81 12.48
N THR A 513 -12.42 -38.20 13.07
CA THR A 513 -13.82 -38.19 12.59
C THR A 513 -14.05 -37.67 11.17
N LEU A 514 -13.18 -36.81 10.66
CA LEU A 514 -13.30 -36.20 9.32
C LEU A 514 -12.12 -36.52 8.40
N GLU A 515 -11.15 -37.33 8.84
CA GLU A 515 -9.91 -37.56 8.09
C GLU A 515 -10.19 -38.16 6.71
N GLN A 516 -10.95 -39.26 6.66
CA GLN A 516 -11.26 -39.94 5.40
C GLN A 516 -12.05 -39.03 4.45
N TYR A 517 -13.05 -38.32 4.98
CA TYR A 517 -13.89 -37.41 4.21
C TYR A 517 -13.07 -36.28 3.56
N LEU A 518 -12.22 -35.60 4.33
CA LEU A 518 -11.40 -34.49 3.82
C LEU A 518 -10.30 -34.96 2.85
N ARG A 519 -9.84 -36.21 2.98
CA ARG A 519 -8.88 -36.82 2.07
C ARG A 519 -9.41 -36.90 0.64
N GLU A 520 -10.72 -37.09 0.46
CA GLU A 520 -11.37 -37.08 -0.85
C GLU A 520 -11.31 -35.70 -1.52
N TYR A 521 -11.25 -34.63 -0.72
CA TYR A 521 -11.07 -33.25 -1.17
C TYR A 521 -9.59 -32.83 -1.30
N GLY A 522 -8.65 -33.77 -1.12
CA GLY A 522 -7.22 -33.50 -1.26
C GLY A 522 -6.57 -32.90 0.00
N ILE A 523 -7.22 -33.00 1.16
CA ILE A 523 -6.73 -32.47 2.43
C ILE A 523 -6.41 -33.62 3.37
N LYS A 524 -5.16 -33.72 3.81
CA LYS A 524 -4.73 -34.63 4.87
C LYS A 524 -4.46 -33.83 6.14
N ILE A 525 -5.05 -34.24 7.24
CA ILE A 525 -4.84 -33.65 8.55
C ILE A 525 -3.82 -34.50 9.31
N ASN A 526 -2.85 -33.86 9.95
CA ASN A 526 -1.88 -34.54 10.80
C ASN A 526 -2.31 -34.48 12.27
N TYR A 527 -1.95 -35.50 13.05
CA TYR A 527 -2.20 -35.58 14.49
C TYR A 527 -0.99 -35.04 15.27
N ASP A 528 -0.63 -33.79 15.01
CA ASP A 528 0.48 -33.10 15.63
C ASP A 528 0.03 -31.79 16.30
N ILE A 529 0.95 -31.18 17.06
CA ILE A 529 0.77 -29.82 17.56
C ILE A 529 1.81 -28.94 16.87
N VAL A 530 1.33 -27.85 16.28
CA VAL A 530 2.19 -26.80 15.76
C VAL A 530 2.58 -25.86 16.90
N TYR A 531 3.83 -25.42 16.93
CA TYR A 531 4.30 -24.35 17.80
C TYR A 531 5.19 -23.37 17.04
N ASP A 532 5.20 -22.11 17.49
CA ASP A 532 6.03 -21.05 16.93
C ASP A 532 6.74 -20.29 18.05
N PRO A 533 8.07 -20.39 18.18
CA PRO A 533 8.82 -19.70 19.24
C PRO A 533 8.89 -18.18 19.02
N THR A 534 8.65 -17.69 17.81
CA THR A 534 8.81 -16.28 17.42
C THR A 534 7.50 -15.52 17.29
N SER A 535 6.42 -16.18 16.87
CA SER A 535 5.10 -15.58 16.65
C SER A 535 4.02 -16.32 17.43
N ASN A 536 3.88 -15.96 18.71
CA ASN A 536 2.95 -16.59 19.64
C ASN A 536 2.14 -15.57 20.47
N ALA A 537 1.10 -16.06 21.11
CA ALA A 537 0.26 -15.29 22.02
C ALA A 537 0.82 -15.31 23.45
N LYS A 538 0.54 -14.23 24.21
CA LYS A 538 0.72 -14.22 25.65
C LYS A 538 -0.51 -14.82 26.32
N VAL A 539 -0.33 -15.87 27.10
CA VAL A 539 -1.40 -16.60 27.80
C VAL A 539 -1.21 -16.45 29.30
N GLN A 540 -2.32 -16.31 30.03
CA GLN A 540 -2.30 -16.23 31.48
C GLN A 540 -2.35 -17.65 32.08
N PHE A 541 -1.37 -17.96 32.91
CA PHE A 541 -1.31 -19.21 33.67
C PHE A 541 -1.53 -18.93 35.16
N ALA A 542 -2.19 -19.85 35.85
CA ALA A 542 -2.32 -19.79 37.30
C ALA A 542 -0.96 -20.04 37.96
N SER A 543 -0.53 -19.13 38.84
CA SER A 543 0.68 -19.30 39.66
C SER A 543 0.34 -19.91 41.03
N ARG A 544 1.33 -20.54 41.67
CA ARG A 544 1.21 -21.06 43.05
C ARG A 544 0.85 -19.96 44.07
N ASP A 545 1.22 -18.71 43.81
CA ASP A 545 0.93 -17.56 44.67
C ASP A 545 -0.43 -16.89 44.37
N GLY A 546 -1.26 -17.48 43.49
CA GLY A 546 -2.60 -17.02 43.16
C GLY A 546 -2.69 -15.83 42.20
N ALA A 547 -1.60 -15.09 41.97
CA ALA A 547 -1.54 -14.07 40.92
C ALA A 547 -1.31 -14.74 39.54
N PRO A 548 -2.14 -14.42 38.52
CA PRO A 548 -1.92 -14.96 37.18
C PRO A 548 -0.62 -14.41 36.58
N VAL A 549 0.17 -15.28 35.96
CA VAL A 549 1.41 -14.90 35.26
C VAL A 549 1.17 -15.01 33.76
N ALA A 550 1.43 -13.93 33.03
CA ALA A 550 1.34 -13.91 31.57
C ALA A 550 2.68 -14.36 30.95
N LEU A 551 2.66 -15.48 30.23
CA LEU A 551 3.83 -16.04 29.54
C LEU A 551 3.59 -16.09 28.04
N GLN A 552 4.67 -15.91 27.26
CA GLN A 552 4.64 -16.23 25.84
C GLN A 552 4.45 -17.73 25.69
N TYR A 553 3.44 -18.15 24.92
CA TYR A 553 3.04 -19.55 24.84
C TYR A 553 3.14 -20.09 23.40
N PRO A 554 4.22 -20.81 23.05
CA PRO A 554 4.52 -21.21 21.67
C PRO A 554 3.41 -21.99 20.96
N PHE A 555 2.58 -22.73 21.70
CA PHE A 555 1.47 -23.55 21.17
C PHE A 555 0.21 -22.76 20.83
N TRP A 556 0.14 -21.47 21.18
CA TRP A 556 -0.91 -20.56 20.72
C TRP A 556 -0.30 -19.64 19.66
N ILE A 557 -0.28 -20.15 18.43
CA ILE A 557 0.42 -19.51 17.33
C ILE A 557 -0.33 -18.27 16.91
N ARG A 558 0.41 -17.18 16.69
CA ARG A 558 -0.11 -15.99 16.02
C ARG A 558 0.24 -16.11 14.53
N ALA A 559 -0.71 -16.60 13.75
CA ALA A 559 -0.56 -16.77 12.32
C ALA A 559 -0.97 -15.49 11.58
N ASN A 560 -0.28 -15.19 10.46
CA ASN A 560 -0.54 -13.99 9.67
C ASN A 560 -1.56 -14.31 8.58
N THR A 561 -2.37 -13.32 8.21
CA THR A 561 -3.25 -13.43 7.04
C THR A 561 -2.48 -13.17 5.76
N ASP A 562 -2.67 -14.01 4.74
CA ASP A 562 -1.96 -13.87 3.46
C ASP A 562 -2.53 -12.73 2.60
N ASN A 563 -3.84 -12.46 2.72
CA ASN A 563 -4.52 -11.44 1.92
C ASN A 563 -5.45 -10.57 2.78
N THR A 564 -5.00 -9.33 3.04
CA THR A 564 -5.75 -8.35 3.86
C THR A 564 -7.05 -7.87 3.22
N LYS A 565 -7.20 -8.02 1.89
CA LYS A 565 -8.47 -7.72 1.20
C LYS A 565 -9.54 -8.76 1.52
N ILE A 566 -9.15 -10.02 1.74
CA ILE A 566 -10.07 -11.10 2.14
C ILE A 566 -10.30 -11.07 3.65
N SER A 567 -9.25 -10.85 4.45
CA SER A 567 -9.36 -10.86 5.93
C SER A 567 -10.01 -9.58 6.51
N GLY A 568 -10.31 -8.58 5.68
CA GLY A 568 -11.03 -7.39 6.11
C GLY A 568 -10.25 -6.51 7.09
N GLY A 569 -8.91 -6.53 7.00
CA GLY A 569 -8.01 -5.81 7.91
C GLY A 569 -7.63 -6.59 9.18
N VAL A 570 -8.05 -7.84 9.33
CA VAL A 570 -7.47 -8.74 10.35
C VAL A 570 -6.08 -9.15 9.87
N GLU A 571 -5.03 -8.70 10.56
CA GLU A 571 -3.65 -9.01 10.19
C GLU A 571 -3.18 -10.36 10.74
N THR A 572 -3.65 -10.72 11.95
CA THR A 572 -3.20 -11.91 12.65
C THR A 572 -4.36 -12.65 13.32
N VAL A 573 -4.25 -13.97 13.35
CA VAL A 573 -5.21 -14.88 14.00
C VAL A 573 -4.45 -15.74 14.99
N VAL A 574 -4.98 -15.85 16.21
CA VAL A 574 -4.42 -16.77 17.21
C VAL A 574 -5.10 -18.13 17.03
N LEU A 575 -4.28 -19.16 16.83
CA LEU A 575 -4.72 -20.55 16.69
C LEU A 575 -4.24 -21.35 17.91
N PRO A 576 -5.13 -21.62 18.89
CA PRO A 576 -4.81 -22.41 20.06
C PRO A 576 -4.63 -23.89 19.68
N TRP A 577 -3.45 -24.45 19.99
CA TRP A 577 -3.16 -25.89 19.84
C TRP A 577 -3.59 -26.48 18.48
N SER A 578 -3.26 -25.78 17.40
CA SER A 578 -3.59 -26.23 16.05
C SER A 578 -2.66 -27.34 15.56
N SER A 579 -3.18 -28.20 14.69
CA SER A 579 -2.41 -29.21 13.96
C SER A 579 -2.05 -28.73 12.55
N SER A 580 -1.04 -29.37 11.96
CA SER A 580 -0.63 -29.13 10.58
C SER A 580 -1.57 -29.81 9.58
N LEU A 581 -1.70 -29.22 8.39
CA LEU A 581 -2.39 -29.84 7.25
C LEU A 581 -1.43 -30.03 6.08
N GLU A 582 -1.66 -31.09 5.31
CA GLU A 582 -0.97 -31.40 4.07
C GLU A 582 -1.97 -31.41 2.91
N LEU A 583 -1.60 -30.75 1.82
CA LEU A 583 -2.33 -30.82 0.56
C LEU A 583 -1.80 -32.02 -0.23
N ILE A 584 -2.66 -33.01 -0.47
CA ILE A 584 -2.30 -34.21 -1.24
C ILE A 584 -2.78 -34.09 -2.68
N SER A 585 -1.97 -34.60 -3.62
CA SER A 585 -2.40 -34.73 -5.01
C SER A 585 -3.54 -35.75 -5.07
N PRO A 586 -4.70 -35.43 -5.67
CA PRO A 586 -5.83 -36.35 -5.71
C PRO A 586 -5.42 -37.64 -6.42
N SER A 587 -5.47 -38.76 -5.71
CA SER A 587 -5.18 -40.08 -6.26
C SER A 587 -6.40 -40.56 -7.04
N GLU A 588 -6.32 -40.54 -8.37
CA GLU A 588 -7.28 -41.17 -9.31
C GLU A 588 -8.78 -41.00 -8.96
N LYS A 589 -9.33 -39.75 -9.01
CA LYS A 589 -10.71 -39.44 -9.47
C LYS A 589 -11.10 -37.93 -9.43
N ILE A 590 -11.74 -37.50 -10.53
CA ILE A 590 -12.76 -36.46 -10.83
C ILE A 590 -12.59 -34.98 -10.37
N TYR A 591 -12.00 -34.64 -9.23
CA TYR A 591 -11.93 -33.22 -8.79
C TYR A 591 -10.49 -32.67 -8.78
N LEU A 592 -10.29 -31.52 -9.42
CA LEU A 592 -9.07 -30.71 -9.35
C LEU A 592 -9.32 -29.53 -8.42
N PRO A 593 -9.05 -29.65 -7.10
CA PRO A 593 -9.30 -28.58 -6.15
C PRO A 593 -8.34 -27.40 -6.38
N GLU A 594 -8.87 -26.18 -6.29
CA GLU A 594 -8.09 -24.94 -6.22
C GLU A 594 -8.00 -24.52 -4.74
N PHE A 595 -6.78 -24.41 -4.23
CA PHE A 595 -6.53 -24.02 -2.84
C PHE A 595 -6.10 -22.56 -2.76
N THR A 596 -6.77 -21.80 -1.89
CA THR A 596 -6.35 -20.43 -1.53
C THR A 596 -6.01 -20.40 -0.05
N SER A 597 -4.75 -20.12 0.28
CA SER A 597 -4.30 -19.95 1.66
C SER A 597 -4.84 -18.64 2.23
N LEU A 598 -5.51 -18.72 3.39
CA LEU A 598 -6.03 -17.53 4.08
C LEU A 598 -5.13 -17.09 5.24
N ILE A 599 -4.61 -18.07 5.99
CA ILE A 599 -3.82 -17.88 7.19
C ILE A 599 -2.61 -18.79 7.09
N ILE A 600 -1.41 -18.25 7.34
CA ILE A 600 -0.14 -18.98 7.25
C ILE A 600 0.68 -18.70 8.50
N THR A 601 1.28 -19.74 9.06
CA THR A 601 2.25 -19.64 10.17
C THR A 601 3.59 -19.07 9.68
N THR A 602 4.49 -18.69 10.60
CA THR A 602 5.80 -18.20 10.17
C THR A 602 6.69 -19.34 9.69
N LYS A 603 7.79 -18.99 8.99
CA LYS A 603 8.82 -19.96 8.58
C LYS A 603 9.53 -20.65 9.75
N ASN A 604 9.40 -20.12 10.96
CA ASN A 604 9.98 -20.69 12.17
C ASN A 604 9.01 -21.62 12.91
N SER A 605 7.78 -21.78 12.39
CA SER A 605 6.84 -22.74 12.96
C SER A 605 7.31 -24.17 12.72
N VAL A 606 7.12 -25.00 13.73
CA VAL A 606 7.47 -26.42 13.72
C VAL A 606 6.23 -27.20 14.16
N SER A 607 6.03 -28.37 13.58
CA SER A 607 5.03 -29.32 14.07
C SER A 607 5.72 -30.54 14.66
N GLY A 608 5.17 -31.08 15.74
CA GLY A 608 5.74 -32.23 16.43
C GLY A 608 4.71 -33.01 17.21
N THR A 609 4.96 -34.32 17.35
CA THR A 609 4.13 -35.22 18.16
C THR A 609 4.58 -35.12 19.62
N ILE A 610 4.09 -34.12 20.34
CA ILE A 610 4.44 -33.93 21.76
C ILE A 610 3.55 -34.84 22.59
N TYR A 611 3.96 -36.11 22.74
CA TYR A 611 3.43 -36.94 23.80
C TYR A 611 4.09 -36.51 25.11
N SER A 612 3.29 -35.88 25.96
CA SER A 612 3.52 -35.44 27.34
C SER A 612 3.98 -33.99 27.56
N ASP A 613 3.03 -33.22 28.10
CA ASP A 613 3.15 -31.90 28.73
C ASP A 613 3.22 -30.67 27.77
N LEU A 614 2.18 -29.83 27.81
CA LEU A 614 2.11 -28.55 27.08
C LEU A 614 2.39 -27.34 28.00
N PHE A 615 3.07 -27.52 29.13
CA PHE A 615 3.46 -26.42 30.02
C PHE A 615 4.52 -25.52 29.34
N PRO A 616 4.48 -24.20 29.59
CA PRO A 616 5.39 -23.21 28.98
C PRO A 616 6.86 -23.36 29.38
N GLN A 617 7.20 -24.23 30.33
CA GLN A 617 8.56 -24.42 30.86
C GLN A 617 9.38 -25.49 30.12
N GLN A 618 8.84 -26.11 29.07
CA GLN A 618 9.59 -27.09 28.29
C GLN A 618 10.74 -26.44 27.52
N ASN A 619 11.91 -27.10 27.56
CA ASN A 619 13.13 -26.63 26.92
C ASN A 619 13.15 -27.16 25.47
N PHE A 620 12.76 -26.31 24.51
CA PHE A 620 12.60 -26.67 23.09
C PHE A 620 13.91 -26.84 22.30
N ASP A 621 15.08 -26.63 22.94
CA ASP A 621 16.40 -26.73 22.30
C ASP A 621 16.85 -28.16 21.96
N ASN A 622 16.16 -29.19 22.46
CA ASN A 622 16.60 -30.59 22.35
C ASN A 622 15.93 -31.41 21.22
N SER A 623 15.11 -30.80 20.37
CA SER A 623 14.38 -31.50 19.29
C SER A 623 14.43 -30.78 17.94
N ILE A 624 15.61 -30.22 17.60
CA ILE A 624 15.93 -29.72 16.25
C ILE A 624 16.71 -30.78 15.47
#